data_AF-A0A953QQV8-F1
#
_entry.id   AF-A0A953QQV8-F1
#
_cell.length_a   1.000
_cell.length_b   1.000
_cell.length_c   1.000
_cell.angle_alpha   90.00
_cell.angle_beta   90.00
_cell.angle_gamma   90.00
#
_symmetry.space_group_name_H-M   'P 1'
#
loop_
_entity.id
_entity.type
_entity.pdbx_description
1 polymer ?
#
loop_
_entity_poly.entity_id
_entity_poly.type
_entity_poly.pdbx_seq_one_letter_code
_entity_poly.pdbx_strand_id
1 'polypeptide(L)'
;MLKRKSRACLRFLLTATLVIGIRAQDRSSLPAFEVAAIKPHNPADPGGGFGFQHGRLTISNTWLKILVMTVYALVAAKNGPKLQRSAPDAQYSMRMGPEGMSATKMSIHTLADTLAGYVSRSVIDKTGLQGDFDFKFDWSPQDPNSPSIFTALQEQLGLKLESEKGPVEFLVIDHAEKPSEN
;
A
#
# COMPACT_ATOMS: atom_id res chain seq x y z
N MET A 1 -21.53 -65.75 18.83
CA MET A 1 -22.84 -66.05 19.46
C MET A 1 -23.24 -64.87 20.35
N LEU A 2 -24.49 -64.38 20.18
CA LEU A 2 -25.36 -63.60 21.10
C LEU A 2 -24.88 -62.24 21.69
N LYS A 3 -25.47 -61.11 21.25
CA LYS A 3 -26.62 -60.32 21.82
C LYS A 3 -26.24 -59.45 23.03
N ARG A 4 -26.74 -58.23 23.32
CA ARG A 4 -27.50 -57.12 22.68
C ARG A 4 -27.88 -56.16 23.85
N LYS A 5 -28.02 -54.84 23.59
CA LYS A 5 -28.75 -53.77 24.34
C LYS A 5 -27.98 -53.15 25.54
N SER A 6 -27.69 -51.84 25.67
CA SER A 6 -28.36 -50.56 25.37
C SER A 6 -29.56 -50.21 26.27
N ARG A 7 -29.40 -49.11 27.04
CA ARG A 7 -30.34 -48.12 27.65
C ARG A 7 -29.74 -47.64 28.99
N ALA A 8 -29.89 -46.43 29.53
CA ALA A 8 -30.09 -45.05 29.10
C ALA A 8 -30.37 -44.24 30.39
N CYS A 9 -29.80 -43.04 30.52
CA CYS A 9 -30.30 -41.89 31.32
C CYS A 9 -30.26 -41.93 32.87
N LEU A 10 -29.61 -40.94 33.52
CA LEU A 10 -30.17 -39.95 34.49
C LEU A 10 -29.01 -39.26 35.30
N ARG A 11 -28.58 -38.04 34.94
CA ARG A 11 -28.73 -36.74 35.69
C ARG A 11 -28.13 -36.78 37.12
N PHE A 12 -27.22 -35.92 37.63
CA PHE A 12 -27.07 -34.46 37.54
C PHE A 12 -25.73 -34.02 38.23
N LEU A 13 -24.99 -33.09 37.61
CA LEU A 13 -24.24 -31.92 38.16
C LEU A 13 -23.40 -32.00 39.48
N LEU A 14 -22.07 -31.80 39.38
CA LEU A 14 -21.42 -30.60 39.94
C LEU A 14 -20.05 -30.32 39.26
N THR A 15 -19.85 -29.05 38.93
CA THR A 15 -18.82 -28.45 38.07
C THR A 15 -17.63 -27.92 38.87
N ALA A 16 -16.41 -28.08 38.37
CA ALA A 16 -15.28 -27.18 38.67
C ALA A 16 -14.40 -27.04 37.41
N THR A 17 -14.58 -25.92 36.71
CA THR A 17 -13.86 -25.51 35.51
C THR A 17 -12.43 -25.10 35.84
N LEU A 18 -11.44 -25.85 35.33
CA LEU A 18 -10.05 -25.38 35.26
C LEU A 18 -9.86 -24.64 33.93
N VAL A 19 -9.45 -23.38 34.07
CA VAL A 19 -9.36 -22.38 33.00
C VAL A 19 -8.40 -22.82 31.89
N ILE A 20 -8.87 -22.62 30.66
CA ILE A 20 -8.21 -22.88 29.38
C ILE A 20 -7.02 -21.91 29.25
N GLY A 21 -5.80 -22.44 29.25
CA GLY A 21 -4.60 -21.69 28.84
C GLY A 21 -4.53 -21.62 27.32
N ILE A 22 -5.20 -20.64 26.71
CA ILE A 22 -4.93 -20.25 25.32
C ILE A 22 -3.53 -19.64 25.31
N ARG A 23 -2.53 -20.36 24.79
CA ARG A 23 -1.28 -19.75 24.35
C ARG A 23 -1.62 -18.84 23.18
N ALA A 24 -1.85 -17.56 23.48
CA ALA A 24 -1.82 -16.50 22.50
C ALA A 24 -0.40 -16.49 21.93
N GLN A 25 -0.29 -16.91 20.67
CA GLN A 25 0.92 -16.77 19.89
C GLN A 25 1.20 -15.28 19.78
N ASP A 26 2.33 -14.87 20.35
CA ASP A 26 2.79 -13.51 20.47
C ASP A 26 2.79 -12.82 19.09
N ARG A 27 1.80 -11.96 18.85
CA ARG A 27 1.81 -10.99 17.76
C ARG A 27 2.58 -9.76 18.23
N SER A 28 3.89 -9.88 18.43
CA SER A 28 4.78 -8.74 18.57
C SER A 28 5.91 -8.92 17.55
N SER A 29 5.82 -8.29 16.39
CA SER A 29 6.22 -6.90 16.26
C SER A 29 5.40 -6.19 15.19
N LEU A 30 4.30 -5.55 15.58
CA LEU A 30 3.90 -4.35 14.87
C LEU A 30 4.95 -3.29 15.20
N PRO A 31 5.54 -2.55 14.24
CA PRO A 31 6.28 -1.34 14.59
C PRO A 31 5.28 -0.39 15.25
N ALA A 32 5.30 -0.35 16.57
CA ALA A 32 4.58 0.63 17.36
C ALA A 32 5.28 1.96 17.13
N PHE A 33 4.68 2.85 16.34
CA PHE A 33 5.14 4.23 16.28
C PHE A 33 4.86 4.91 17.63
N GLU A 34 5.92 5.37 18.28
CA GLU A 34 5.86 6.07 19.56
C GLU A 34 5.45 7.55 19.38
N VAL A 35 4.25 7.87 19.90
CA VAL A 35 3.76 9.15 20.41
C VAL A 35 4.15 10.45 19.66
N ALA A 36 3.17 11.04 18.97
CA ALA A 36 3.20 12.47 18.62
C ALA A 36 2.89 13.32 19.87
N ALA A 37 3.88 14.01 20.44
CA ALA A 37 3.63 15.03 21.46
C ALA A 37 3.14 16.33 20.79
N ILE A 38 1.83 16.56 20.77
CA ILE A 38 1.24 17.81 20.28
C ILE A 38 1.35 18.85 21.40
N LYS A 39 2.30 19.78 21.29
CA LYS A 39 2.45 20.91 22.21
C LYS A 39 1.80 22.16 21.62
N PRO A 40 0.85 22.82 22.32
CA PRO A 40 0.41 24.16 21.94
C PRO A 40 1.62 25.09 21.90
N HIS A 41 1.74 25.88 20.84
CA HIS A 41 2.85 26.79 20.63
C HIS A 41 2.38 28.25 20.77
N ASN A 42 3.27 29.13 21.22
CA ASN A 42 3.01 30.57 21.29
C ASN A 42 3.07 31.19 19.88
N PRO A 43 2.04 31.90 19.39
CA PRO A 43 2.05 32.51 18.05
C PRO A 43 3.14 33.58 17.84
N ALA A 44 3.78 34.08 18.91
CA ALA A 44 4.80 35.12 18.86
C ALA A 44 6.24 34.58 18.67
N ASP A 45 6.45 33.27 18.79
CA ASP A 45 7.78 32.67 18.66
C ASP A 45 8.18 32.58 17.17
N PRO A 46 9.33 33.16 16.75
CA PRO A 46 9.77 33.11 15.36
C PRO A 46 10.28 31.71 15.00
N GLY A 47 9.96 31.26 13.80
CA GLY A 47 10.37 29.96 13.29
C GLY A 47 9.18 29.05 13.03
N GLY A 48 8.96 28.72 11.77
CA GLY A 48 8.08 27.64 11.34
C GLY A 48 8.77 26.90 10.22
N GLY A 49 8.65 25.58 10.21
CA GLY A 49 9.44 24.80 9.30
C GLY A 49 9.23 23.30 9.40
N PHE A 50 9.70 22.66 8.34
CA PHE A 50 9.77 21.22 8.21
C PHE A 50 11.20 20.80 8.52
N GLY A 51 11.37 20.08 9.63
CA GLY A 51 12.64 19.48 10.01
C GLY A 51 12.52 17.97 9.93
N PHE A 52 13.48 17.33 9.29
CA PHE A 52 13.63 15.88 9.35
C PHE A 52 15.02 15.58 9.91
N GLN A 53 15.10 15.17 11.18
CA GLN A 53 16.35 14.87 11.85
C GLN A 53 16.24 13.57 12.64
N HIS A 54 17.22 12.69 12.52
CA HIS A 54 17.31 11.42 13.26
C HIS A 54 16.03 10.58 13.19
N GLY A 55 15.50 10.41 11.98
CA GLY A 55 14.24 9.71 11.71
C GLY A 55 12.98 10.36 12.27
N ARG A 56 13.09 11.55 12.85
CA ARG A 56 11.97 12.28 13.44
C ARG A 56 11.56 13.45 12.55
N LEU A 57 10.35 13.36 12.03
CA LEU A 57 9.67 14.51 11.43
C LEU A 57 9.28 15.49 12.55
N THR A 58 9.94 16.64 12.58
CA THR A 58 9.63 17.75 13.47
C THR A 58 8.98 18.84 12.65
N ILE A 59 7.74 19.16 12.98
CA ILE A 59 7.00 20.23 12.35
C ILE A 59 6.68 21.24 13.42
N SER A 60 7.25 22.44 13.28
CA SER A 60 7.02 23.55 14.19
C SER A 60 6.22 24.64 13.48
N ASN A 61 5.29 25.25 14.22
CA ASN A 61 4.56 26.44 13.79
C ASN A 61 3.87 26.29 12.41
N THR A 62 3.27 25.12 12.15
CA THR A 62 2.37 24.90 11.00
C THR A 62 1.13 24.11 11.41
N TRP A 63 0.11 24.10 10.57
CA TRP A 63 -1.14 23.38 10.83
C TRP A 63 -0.99 21.89 10.49
N LEU A 64 -1.56 21.00 11.31
CA LEU A 64 -1.62 19.55 11.06
C LEU A 64 -2.10 19.18 9.64
N LYS A 65 -2.92 20.04 9.01
CA LYS A 65 -3.40 19.88 7.64
C LYS A 65 -2.28 19.76 6.58
N ILE A 66 -1.06 20.22 6.88
CA ILE A 66 0.08 20.12 5.97
C ILE A 66 0.67 18.72 5.89
N LEU A 67 0.40 17.86 6.87
CA LEU A 67 0.73 16.43 6.83
C LEU A 67 -0.14 15.65 5.84
N VAL A 68 -1.24 16.24 5.39
CA VAL A 68 -2.11 15.65 4.38
C VAL A 68 -1.58 16.02 3.00
N MET A 69 -0.94 15.07 2.33
CA MET A 69 -0.39 15.28 0.99
C MET A 69 -1.45 15.08 -0.08
N THR A 70 -1.25 15.76 -1.21
CA THR A 70 -2.01 15.46 -2.44
C THR A 70 -1.38 14.26 -3.13
N VAL A 71 -2.12 13.16 -3.16
CA VAL A 71 -1.78 11.88 -3.78
C VAL A 71 -2.66 11.65 -5.00
N TYR A 72 -2.31 10.66 -5.82
CA TYR A 72 -3.25 10.08 -6.76
C TYR A 72 -3.78 8.75 -6.21
N ALA A 73 -5.09 8.56 -6.22
CA ALA A 73 -5.69 7.24 -6.07
C ALA A 73 -5.81 6.59 -7.46
N LEU A 74 -5.22 5.41 -7.64
CA LEU A 74 -5.44 4.58 -8.81
C LEU A 74 -6.73 3.77 -8.60
N VAL A 75 -7.74 4.04 -9.43
CA VAL A 75 -9.08 3.44 -9.33
C VAL A 75 -9.50 2.83 -10.66
N ALA A 76 -10.46 1.91 -10.64
CA ALA A 76 -11.09 1.44 -11.86
C ALA A 76 -11.85 2.59 -12.54
N ALA A 77 -11.65 2.77 -13.84
CA ALA A 77 -12.41 3.73 -14.63
C ALA A 77 -13.87 3.25 -14.80
N LYS A 78 -14.75 4.16 -15.24
CA LYS A 78 -16.18 3.85 -15.49
C LYS A 78 -16.39 2.67 -16.46
N ASN A 79 -15.45 2.47 -17.39
CA ASN A 79 -15.50 1.41 -18.38
C ASN A 79 -14.94 0.07 -17.87
N GLY A 80 -14.53 0.01 -16.61
CA GLY A 80 -13.92 -1.15 -15.97
C GLY A 80 -12.46 -1.39 -16.40
N PRO A 81 -11.69 -2.13 -15.59
CA PRO A 81 -10.29 -2.43 -15.87
C PRO A 81 -10.16 -3.38 -17.08
N LYS A 82 -9.32 -3.01 -18.03
CA LYS A 82 -8.98 -3.76 -19.25
C LYS A 82 -7.61 -4.41 -19.08
N LEU A 83 -7.51 -5.28 -18.08
CA LEU A 83 -6.27 -5.95 -17.72
C LEU A 83 -6.45 -7.45 -17.87
N GLN A 84 -5.45 -8.11 -18.45
CA GLN A 84 -5.44 -9.56 -18.56
C GLN A 84 -4.75 -10.15 -17.32
N ARG A 85 -5.34 -11.16 -16.67
CA ARG A 85 -4.63 -11.88 -15.62
C ARG A 85 -3.46 -12.66 -16.21
N SER A 86 -2.30 -12.54 -15.58
CA SER A 86 -1.10 -13.26 -15.98
C SER A 86 -1.24 -14.75 -15.74
N ALA A 87 -0.56 -15.55 -16.57
CA ALA A 87 -0.45 -16.98 -16.33
C ALA A 87 0.32 -17.25 -15.01
N PRO A 88 -0.02 -18.30 -14.24
CA PRO A 88 0.64 -18.59 -12.96
C PRO A 88 2.15 -18.80 -13.07
N ASP A 89 2.62 -19.34 -14.20
CA ASP A 89 4.01 -19.66 -14.53
C ASP A 89 4.72 -18.56 -15.35
N ALA A 90 4.03 -17.46 -15.68
CA ALA A 90 4.65 -16.33 -16.37
C ALA A 90 5.84 -15.78 -15.57
N GLN A 91 6.80 -15.18 -16.28
CA GLN A 91 7.90 -14.46 -15.67
C GLN A 91 7.60 -12.96 -15.65
N TYR A 92 8.00 -12.28 -14.58
CA TYR A 92 7.93 -10.83 -14.51
C TYR A 92 8.76 -10.24 -15.65
N SER A 93 8.16 -9.36 -16.43
CA SER A 93 8.88 -8.55 -17.40
C SER A 93 8.24 -7.19 -17.52
N MET A 94 9.08 -6.17 -17.65
CA MET A 94 8.64 -4.81 -17.95
C MET A 94 9.54 -4.28 -19.05
N ARG A 95 8.93 -3.80 -20.13
CA ARG A 95 9.64 -3.18 -21.25
C ARG A 95 9.07 -1.79 -21.48
N MET A 96 9.96 -0.82 -21.42
CA MET A 96 9.72 0.54 -21.87
C MET A 96 10.30 0.67 -23.26
N GLY A 97 9.49 1.10 -24.22
CA GLY A 97 9.92 1.34 -25.59
C GLY A 97 9.30 2.61 -26.15
N PRO A 98 9.69 3.02 -27.36
CA PRO A 98 9.10 4.17 -28.04
C PRO A 98 7.59 3.99 -28.29
N GLU A 99 7.10 2.75 -28.43
CA GLU A 99 5.67 2.42 -28.56
C GLU A 99 4.92 2.31 -27.22
N GLY A 100 5.56 2.70 -26.12
CA GLY A 100 4.97 2.69 -24.78
C GLY A 100 5.47 1.58 -23.86
N MET A 101 4.62 1.24 -22.89
CA MET A 101 4.96 0.32 -21.81
C MET A 101 4.24 -1.01 -22.01
N SER A 102 4.98 -2.10 -21.89
CA SER A 102 4.42 -3.45 -21.76
C SER A 102 4.93 -4.11 -20.50
N ALA A 103 4.04 -4.76 -19.78
CA ALA A 103 4.35 -5.50 -18.58
C ALA A 103 3.70 -6.88 -18.60
N THR A 104 4.40 -7.86 -18.04
CA THR A 104 3.94 -9.22 -17.81
C THR A 104 4.13 -9.54 -16.35
N LYS A 105 3.13 -10.18 -15.75
CA LYS A 105 3.11 -10.58 -14.33
C LYS A 105 3.37 -9.41 -13.37
N MET A 106 2.68 -8.30 -13.59
CA MET A 106 2.80 -7.11 -12.76
C MET A 106 1.57 -6.90 -11.88
N SER A 107 1.77 -6.70 -10.59
CA SER A 107 0.69 -6.32 -9.66
C SER A 107 0.30 -4.85 -9.84
N ILE A 108 -0.95 -4.51 -9.48
CA ILE A 108 -1.41 -3.10 -9.52
C ILE A 108 -0.65 -2.21 -8.54
N HIS A 109 -0.19 -2.77 -7.42
CA HIS A 109 0.68 -2.06 -6.49
C HIS A 109 2.00 -1.64 -7.17
N THR A 110 2.67 -2.57 -7.86
CA THR A 110 3.90 -2.28 -8.60
C THR A 110 3.67 -1.28 -9.74
N LEU A 111 2.51 -1.36 -10.41
CA LEU A 111 2.11 -0.36 -11.41
C LEU A 111 1.95 1.02 -10.77
N ALA A 112 1.30 1.12 -9.60
CA ALA A 112 1.13 2.38 -8.88
C ALA A 112 2.49 3.02 -8.53
N ASP A 113 3.43 2.24 -7.98
CA ASP A 113 4.79 2.74 -7.68
C ASP A 113 5.51 3.22 -8.93
N THR A 114 5.38 2.49 -10.03
CA THR A 114 5.96 2.88 -11.33
C THR A 114 5.37 4.20 -11.82
N LEU A 115 4.05 4.35 -11.76
CA LEU A 115 3.35 5.57 -12.14
C LEU A 115 3.74 6.76 -11.25
N ALA A 116 3.96 6.54 -9.95
CA ALA A 116 4.38 7.57 -9.01
C ALA A 116 5.69 8.25 -9.43
N GLY A 117 6.62 7.49 -10.02
CA GLY A 117 7.86 8.02 -10.59
C GLY A 117 7.64 8.97 -11.77
N TYR A 118 6.53 8.84 -12.50
CA TYR A 118 6.22 9.66 -13.68
C TYR A 118 5.31 10.85 -13.39
N VAL A 119 4.42 10.74 -12.40
CA VAL A 119 3.52 11.83 -12.01
C VAL A 119 4.05 12.66 -10.84
N SER A 120 5.27 12.38 -10.38
CA SER A 120 5.97 13.05 -9.28
C SER A 120 5.13 13.20 -8.00
N ARG A 121 4.24 12.23 -7.78
CA ARG A 121 3.30 12.18 -6.64
C ARG A 121 3.08 10.72 -6.28
N SER A 122 2.88 10.45 -4.98
CA SER A 122 2.51 9.12 -4.53
C SER A 122 1.20 8.69 -5.20
N VAL A 123 1.18 7.45 -5.68
CA VAL A 123 0.00 6.81 -6.27
C VAL A 123 -0.39 5.65 -5.36
N ILE A 124 -1.62 5.66 -4.89
CA ILE A 124 -2.17 4.64 -3.98
C ILE A 124 -3.12 3.75 -4.77
N ASP A 125 -2.91 2.43 -4.73
CA ASP A 125 -3.86 1.48 -5.31
C ASP A 125 -5.16 1.43 -4.50
N LYS A 126 -6.26 1.83 -5.14
CA LYS A 126 -7.65 1.71 -4.65
C LYS A 126 -8.53 0.98 -5.66
N THR A 127 -7.94 0.24 -6.59
CA THR A 127 -8.66 -0.52 -7.62
C THR A 127 -9.36 -1.75 -7.04
N GLY A 128 -8.82 -2.31 -5.95
CA GLY A 128 -9.26 -3.57 -5.37
C GLY A 128 -8.89 -4.81 -6.21
N LEU A 129 -8.09 -4.64 -7.26
CA LEU A 129 -7.66 -5.71 -8.14
C LEU A 129 -6.51 -6.49 -7.51
N GLN A 130 -6.75 -7.78 -7.27
CA GLN A 130 -5.75 -8.68 -6.71
C GLN A 130 -5.18 -9.61 -7.79
N GLY A 131 -3.89 -9.88 -7.67
CA GLY A 131 -3.12 -10.75 -8.57
C GLY A 131 -2.19 -9.97 -9.49
N ASP A 132 -1.59 -10.72 -10.40
CA ASP A 132 -0.67 -10.19 -11.40
C ASP A 132 -1.38 -10.07 -12.75
N PHE A 133 -1.04 -9.01 -13.47
CA PHE A 133 -1.65 -8.66 -14.73
C PHE A 133 -0.62 -8.46 -15.84
N ASP A 134 -1.06 -8.80 -17.05
CA ASP A 134 -0.39 -8.53 -18.30
C ASP A 134 -1.11 -7.36 -18.97
N PHE A 135 -0.33 -6.38 -19.42
CA PHE A 135 -0.87 -5.24 -20.12
C PHE A 135 0.18 -4.58 -21.02
N LYS A 136 -0.31 -3.96 -22.09
CA LYS A 136 0.45 -3.05 -22.95
C LYS A 136 -0.38 -1.79 -23.13
N PHE A 137 0.24 -0.63 -22.99
CA PHE A 137 -0.39 0.63 -23.34
C PHE A 137 0.62 1.55 -24.01
N ASP A 138 0.13 2.30 -24.99
CA ASP A 138 0.88 3.32 -25.69
C ASP A 138 0.93 4.59 -24.83
N TRP A 139 2.14 4.97 -24.44
CA TRP A 139 2.44 6.16 -23.65
C TRP A 139 3.95 6.42 -23.63
N SER A 140 4.37 7.64 -23.95
CA SER A 140 5.78 8.04 -23.86
C SER A 140 5.93 9.45 -23.28
N PRO A 141 6.68 9.65 -22.19
CA PRO A 141 6.90 11.00 -21.65
C PRO A 141 7.74 11.89 -22.58
N GLN A 142 8.41 11.30 -23.59
CA GLN A 142 9.30 11.99 -24.52
C GLN A 142 8.64 12.32 -25.86
N ASP A 143 7.53 11.67 -26.19
CA ASP A 143 6.80 11.90 -27.45
C ASP A 143 5.57 12.79 -27.21
N PRO A 144 5.55 14.04 -27.72
CA PRO A 144 4.41 14.94 -27.59
C PRO A 144 3.14 14.45 -28.31
N ASN A 145 3.26 13.53 -29.27
CA ASN A 145 2.10 12.97 -29.98
C ASN A 145 1.50 11.77 -29.25
N SER A 146 2.20 11.22 -28.26
CA SER A 146 1.68 10.12 -27.46
C SER A 146 0.59 10.63 -26.50
N PRO A 147 -0.41 9.80 -26.15
CA PRO A 147 -1.46 10.21 -25.22
C PRO A 147 -0.85 10.52 -23.86
N SER A 148 -1.49 11.42 -23.10
CA SER A 148 -1.08 11.65 -21.71
C SER A 148 -1.22 10.36 -20.89
N ILE A 149 -0.43 10.21 -19.81
CA ILE A 149 -0.53 9.03 -18.94
C ILE A 149 -1.97 8.84 -18.40
N PHE A 150 -2.68 9.95 -18.11
CA PHE A 150 -4.06 9.92 -17.63
C PHE A 150 -5.00 9.36 -18.70
N THR A 151 -4.84 9.82 -19.95
CA THR A 151 -5.64 9.35 -21.09
C THR A 151 -5.34 7.89 -21.38
N ALA A 152 -4.07 7.50 -21.43
CA ALA A 152 -3.64 6.15 -21.75
C ALA A 152 -4.16 5.13 -20.72
N LEU A 153 -4.01 5.42 -19.42
CA LEU A 153 -4.56 4.58 -18.36
C LEU A 153 -6.08 4.43 -18.49
N GLN A 154 -6.80 5.52 -18.75
CA GLN A 154 -8.26 5.52 -18.77
C GLN A 154 -8.84 4.81 -20.00
N GLU A 155 -8.30 5.09 -21.18
CA GLU A 155 -8.85 4.56 -22.44
C GLU A 155 -8.36 3.15 -22.73
N GLN A 156 -7.09 2.86 -22.43
CA GLN A 156 -6.45 1.60 -22.81
C GLN A 156 -6.49 0.57 -21.68
N LEU A 157 -6.16 0.96 -20.44
CA LEU A 157 -6.17 0.04 -19.29
C LEU A 157 -7.49 0.09 -18.49
N GLY A 158 -8.36 1.05 -18.74
CA GLY A 158 -9.57 1.23 -17.95
C GLY A 158 -9.30 1.56 -16.48
N LEU A 159 -8.17 2.21 -16.20
CA LEU A 159 -7.76 2.69 -14.89
C LEU A 159 -7.71 4.21 -14.88
N LYS A 160 -7.90 4.83 -13.72
CA LYS A 160 -7.90 6.29 -13.60
C LYS A 160 -7.08 6.72 -12.39
N LEU A 161 -6.35 7.82 -12.55
CA LEU A 161 -5.72 8.53 -11.43
C LEU A 161 -6.65 9.65 -10.97
N GLU A 162 -7.09 9.59 -9.71
CA GLU A 162 -7.91 10.62 -9.08
C GLU A 162 -7.09 11.37 -8.03
N SER A 163 -7.06 12.69 -8.12
CA SER A 163 -6.36 13.52 -7.13
C SER A 163 -7.12 13.47 -5.81
N GLU A 164 -6.46 13.00 -4.76
CA GLU A 164 -7.03 12.88 -3.43
C GLU A 164 -6.06 13.42 -2.38
N LYS A 165 -6.60 13.82 -1.24
CA LYS A 165 -5.83 14.13 -0.05
C LYS A 165 -5.73 12.89 0.81
N GLY A 166 -4.51 12.40 1.03
CA GLY A 166 -4.30 11.14 1.73
C GLY A 166 -3.02 11.11 2.57
N PRO A 167 -2.97 10.23 3.57
CA PRO A 167 -1.71 9.88 4.21
C PRO A 167 -0.82 9.16 3.19
N VAL A 168 0.48 9.46 3.21
CA VAL A 168 1.49 8.76 2.41
C VAL A 168 2.45 8.10 3.37
N GLU A 169 2.70 6.81 3.16
CA GLU A 169 3.72 6.08 3.89
C GLU A 169 5.10 6.44 3.33
N PHE A 170 6.04 6.72 4.23
CA PHE A 170 7.43 7.01 3.88
C PHE A 170 8.34 6.00 4.57
N LEU A 171 9.29 5.43 3.83
CA LEU A 171 10.41 4.73 4.42
C LEU A 171 11.52 5.74 4.73
N VAL A 172 12.01 5.71 5.96
CA VAL A 172 13.04 6.61 6.46
C VAL A 172 14.34 5.85 6.59
N ILE A 173 15.37 6.25 5.85
CA ILE A 173 16.75 5.81 6.10
C ILE A 173 17.39 6.88 6.97
N ASP A 174 17.58 6.56 8.24
CA ASP A 174 18.12 7.50 9.22
C ASP A 174 19.63 7.75 9.02
N HIS A 175 20.37 6.69 8.69
CA HIS A 175 21.81 6.74 8.46
C HIS A 175 22.25 5.63 7.50
N ALA A 176 23.21 5.92 6.63
CA ALA A 176 23.87 4.93 5.78
C ALA A 176 25.38 5.18 5.83
N GLU A 177 26.15 4.20 6.34
CA GLU A 177 27.61 4.23 6.31
C GLU A 177 28.16 3.28 5.23
N LYS A 178 29.35 3.60 4.73
CA LYS A 178 30.08 2.70 3.82
C LYS A 178 30.73 1.58 4.65
N PRO A 179 30.62 0.30 4.26
CA PRO A 179 31.27 -0.78 4.99
C PRO A 179 32.79 -0.61 5.02
N SER A 180 33.42 -0.93 6.15
CA SER A 180 34.88 -0.93 6.29
C SER A 180 35.52 -2.03 5.43
N GLU A 181 36.74 -1.79 4.93
CA GLU A 181 37.50 -2.79 4.16
C GLU A 181 37.80 -4.04 5.00
N ASN A 182 37.72 -5.22 4.37
CA ASN A 182 38.02 -6.53 4.96
C ASN A 182 39.52 -6.85 4.91
#